data_AF-A0A1Q6SNX5-F1
#
_entry.id   AF-A0A1Q6SNX5-F1
#
_cell.length_a   1.000
_cell.length_b   1.000
_cell.length_c   1.000
_cell.angle_alpha   90.00
_cell.angle_beta   90.00
_cell.angle_gamma   90.00
#
_symmetry.space_group_name_H-M   'P 1'
#
loop_
_entity.id
_entity.type
_entity.pdbx_description
1 polymer ?
#
loop_
_entity_poly.entity_id
_entity_poly.type
_entity_poly.pdbx_seq_one_letter_code
_entity_poly.pdbx_strand_id
1 'polypeptide(L)'
;MENYLIFAGTTEGRELTQFLLNMINEEHLQMHLTVCIATDYGRLMLPEHKALTVLASRLNEQDMEKLMSRNTFDCILDATHPYAVLVSENIRNAAAAKNIPYIRIIRPDNTPIDTDSNIVFVHTMQEAVSYLEQTKGNILSTTGSKELPLLRELPDYEERVYARILPNPQMVSDSYEMGFKGQHLICMQGPFTEELNTALIHQFHISYVLTKNSGANGGFAEKIKSAEQTNTTLVVIGRPAEQTKGYLLEDVCAVYRKHHSFAPLFTTQSSDGH
;
A
#
# COMPACT_ATOMS: atom_id res chain seq x y z
N MET A 1 -1.88 -14.42 -28.42
CA MET A 1 -1.65 -13.07 -27.86
C MET A 1 -1.74 -13.23 -26.37
N GLU A 2 -0.65 -13.03 -25.65
CA GLU A 2 -0.63 -13.09 -24.19
C GLU A 2 -1.47 -11.94 -23.63
N ASN A 3 -2.17 -12.16 -22.53
CA ASN A 3 -2.99 -11.16 -21.88
C ASN A 3 -2.78 -11.21 -20.38
N TYR A 4 -2.21 -10.14 -19.82
CA TYR A 4 -1.91 -10.06 -18.39
C TYR A 4 -2.79 -9.02 -17.70
N LEU A 5 -3.32 -9.40 -16.53
CA LEU A 5 -4.05 -8.49 -15.66
C LEU A 5 -3.14 -8.07 -14.50
N ILE A 6 -2.88 -6.77 -14.40
CA ILE A 6 -2.02 -6.18 -13.37
C ILE A 6 -2.88 -5.37 -12.40
N PHE A 7 -2.90 -5.76 -11.13
CA PHE A 7 -3.44 -4.91 -10.08
C PHE A 7 -2.32 -4.01 -9.55
N ALA A 8 -2.42 -2.72 -9.85
CA ALA A 8 -1.39 -1.72 -9.59
C ALA A 8 -1.87 -0.65 -8.59
N GLY A 9 -1.16 0.47 -8.53
CA GLY A 9 -1.35 1.53 -7.52
C GLY A 9 -0.15 1.70 -6.58
N THR A 10 0.90 0.92 -6.82
CA THR A 10 2.22 1.04 -6.19
C THR A 10 3.25 1.43 -7.24
N THR A 11 4.46 1.71 -6.77
CA THR A 11 5.61 1.95 -7.65
C THR A 11 5.99 0.71 -8.43
N GLU A 12 5.92 -0.45 -7.78
CA GLU A 12 6.27 -1.74 -8.36
C GLU A 12 5.33 -2.10 -9.52
N GLY A 13 4.02 -1.89 -9.36
CA GLY A 13 3.05 -2.13 -10.42
C GLY A 13 3.25 -1.23 -11.64
N ARG A 14 3.63 0.03 -11.42
CA ARG A 14 3.96 0.98 -12.49
C ARG A 14 5.23 0.57 -13.22
N GLU A 15 6.28 0.23 -12.49
CA GLU A 15 7.57 -0.19 -13.07
C GLU A 15 7.45 -1.49 -13.85
N LEU A 16 6.69 -2.47 -13.32
CA LEU A 16 6.37 -3.70 -14.06
C LEU A 16 5.63 -3.43 -15.37
N THR A 17 4.62 -2.55 -15.31
CA THR A 17 3.84 -2.18 -16.51
C THR A 17 4.76 -1.56 -17.55
N GLN A 18 5.60 -0.60 -17.16
CA GLN A 18 6.56 0.03 -18.08
C GLN A 18 7.55 -0.99 -18.66
N PHE A 19 8.06 -1.90 -17.84
CA PHE A 19 8.98 -2.95 -18.27
C PHE A 19 8.33 -3.84 -19.35
N LEU A 20 7.11 -4.33 -19.12
CA LEU A 20 6.42 -5.19 -20.09
C LEU A 20 6.07 -4.45 -21.39
N LEU A 21 5.70 -3.18 -21.32
CA LEU A 21 5.48 -2.35 -22.51
C LEU A 21 6.75 -2.16 -23.34
N ASN A 22 7.91 -1.99 -22.69
CA ASN A 22 9.19 -1.92 -23.39
C ASN A 22 9.49 -3.25 -24.10
N MET A 23 9.30 -4.39 -23.41
CA MET A 23 9.45 -5.72 -24.03
C MET A 23 8.54 -5.91 -25.25
N ILE A 24 7.29 -5.43 -25.20
CA ILE A 24 6.36 -5.49 -26.35
C ILE A 24 6.92 -4.73 -27.55
N ASN A 25 7.51 -3.55 -27.33
CA ASN A 25 8.02 -2.72 -28.41
C ASN A 25 9.35 -3.22 -28.98
N GLU A 26 10.27 -3.61 -28.10
CA GLU A 26 11.63 -4.05 -28.47
C GLU A 26 11.62 -5.41 -29.15
N GLU A 27 10.81 -6.36 -28.65
CA GLU A 27 10.78 -7.75 -29.12
C GLU A 27 9.53 -8.06 -29.98
N HIS A 28 8.73 -7.04 -30.30
CA HIS A 28 7.49 -7.16 -31.09
C HIS A 28 6.51 -8.23 -30.56
N LEU A 29 6.43 -8.38 -29.24
CA LEU A 29 5.61 -9.41 -28.60
C LEU A 29 4.12 -9.15 -28.83
N GLN A 30 3.38 -10.23 -29.09
CA GLN A 30 1.92 -10.19 -29.16
C GLN A 30 1.34 -10.32 -27.74
N MET A 31 1.35 -9.22 -27.00
CA MET A 31 0.85 -9.15 -25.62
C MET A 31 -0.08 -7.96 -25.42
N HIS A 32 -1.09 -8.12 -24.57
CA HIS A 32 -1.95 -7.06 -24.05
C HIS A 32 -1.88 -6.99 -22.53
N LEU A 33 -1.90 -5.77 -21.98
CA LEU A 33 -1.89 -5.52 -20.55
C LEU A 33 -3.21 -4.83 -20.16
N THR A 34 -3.91 -5.40 -19.19
CA THR A 34 -5.01 -4.72 -18.49
C THR A 34 -4.50 -4.31 -17.12
N VAL A 35 -4.52 -3.02 -16.80
CA VAL A 35 -4.04 -2.49 -15.51
C VAL A 35 -5.20 -1.91 -14.71
N CYS A 36 -5.43 -2.44 -13.52
CA CYS A 36 -6.41 -1.95 -12.57
C CYS A 36 -5.74 -1.02 -11.55
N ILE A 37 -6.28 0.19 -11.38
CA ILE A 37 -5.81 1.18 -10.42
C ILE A 37 -7.00 1.78 -9.66
N ALA A 38 -6.81 2.01 -8.37
CA ALA A 38 -7.89 2.44 -7.48
C ALA A 38 -8.26 3.93 -7.59
N THR A 39 -7.45 4.75 -8.26
CA THR A 39 -7.63 6.22 -8.33
C THR A 39 -7.24 6.79 -9.69
N ASP A 40 -7.88 7.89 -10.10
CA ASP A 40 -7.55 8.62 -11.32
C ASP A 40 -6.13 9.20 -11.30
N TYR A 41 -5.60 9.53 -10.12
CA TYR A 41 -4.21 9.97 -9.98
C TYR A 41 -3.21 8.88 -10.43
N GLY A 42 -3.49 7.62 -10.13
CA GLY A 42 -2.67 6.50 -10.59
C GLY A 42 -2.64 6.38 -12.12
N ARG A 43 -3.67 6.88 -12.81
CA ARG A 43 -3.79 6.84 -14.28
C ARG A 43 -2.78 7.76 -14.94
N LEU A 44 -2.56 8.93 -14.34
CA LEU A 44 -1.63 9.94 -14.85
C LEU A 44 -0.17 9.48 -14.84
N MET A 45 0.13 8.39 -14.12
CA MET A 45 1.48 7.86 -13.94
C MET A 45 1.81 6.68 -14.85
N LEU A 46 0.86 6.25 -15.69
CA LEU A 46 1.05 5.18 -16.67
C LEU A 46 1.19 5.77 -18.09
N PRO A 47 2.07 5.21 -18.94
CA PRO A 47 2.22 5.67 -20.31
C PRO A 47 0.99 5.33 -21.16
N GLU A 48 0.72 6.10 -22.20
CA GLU A 48 -0.23 5.71 -23.23
C GLU A 48 0.39 4.65 -24.15
N HIS A 49 -0.32 3.54 -24.37
CA HIS A 49 0.18 2.48 -25.25
C HIS A 49 -0.96 1.69 -25.87
N LYS A 50 -0.84 1.31 -27.16
CA LYS A 50 -1.86 0.54 -27.90
C LYS A 50 -2.17 -0.83 -27.29
N ALA A 51 -1.21 -1.39 -26.58
CA ALA A 51 -1.33 -2.69 -25.90
C ALA A 51 -1.74 -2.57 -24.42
N LEU A 52 -2.13 -1.37 -23.96
CA LEU A 52 -2.49 -1.11 -22.57
C LEU A 52 -3.94 -0.66 -22.45
N THR A 53 -4.72 -1.38 -21.65
CA THR A 53 -6.03 -0.95 -21.17
C THR A 53 -5.92 -0.58 -19.69
N VAL A 54 -6.34 0.63 -19.31
CA VAL A 54 -6.32 1.08 -17.91
C VAL A 54 -7.75 1.18 -17.37
N LEU A 55 -8.02 0.45 -16.28
CA LEU A 55 -9.28 0.47 -15.54
C LEU A 55 -9.08 1.26 -14.24
N ALA A 56 -9.54 2.51 -14.23
CA ALA A 56 -9.45 3.42 -13.09
C ALA A 56 -10.74 3.40 -12.25
N SER A 57 -10.97 2.29 -11.56
CA SER A 57 -12.08 2.16 -10.62
C SER A 57 -11.73 1.21 -9.49
N ARG A 58 -12.37 1.41 -8.33
CA ARG A 58 -12.31 0.41 -7.26
C ARG A 58 -13.17 -0.78 -7.67
N LEU A 59 -12.55 -1.95 -7.72
CA LEU A 59 -13.24 -3.21 -7.94
C LEU A 59 -13.46 -3.88 -6.60
N ASN A 60 -14.68 -4.36 -6.34
CA ASN A 60 -14.92 -5.36 -5.31
C ASN A 60 -14.63 -6.77 -5.86
N GLU A 61 -14.71 -7.79 -5.02
CA GLU A 61 -14.47 -9.19 -5.40
C GLU A 61 -15.33 -9.63 -6.60
N GLN A 62 -16.64 -9.34 -6.58
CA GLN A 62 -17.56 -9.71 -7.67
C GLN A 62 -17.19 -9.01 -8.99
N ASP A 63 -16.71 -7.76 -8.93
CA ASP A 63 -16.28 -7.02 -10.11
C ASP A 63 -14.96 -7.60 -10.66
N MET A 64 -14.05 -8.03 -9.80
CA MET A 64 -12.83 -8.75 -10.20
C MET A 64 -13.18 -10.08 -10.87
N GLU A 65 -14.10 -10.87 -10.31
CA GLU A 65 -14.55 -12.12 -10.90
C GLU A 65 -15.20 -11.91 -12.27
N LYS A 66 -16.05 -10.88 -12.41
CA LYS A 66 -16.66 -10.52 -13.70
C LYS A 66 -15.61 -10.12 -14.72
N LEU A 67 -14.61 -9.34 -14.31
CA LEU A 67 -13.50 -8.93 -15.17
C LEU A 67 -12.72 -10.14 -15.69
N MET A 68 -12.36 -11.06 -14.78
CA MET A 68 -11.66 -12.31 -15.08
C MET A 68 -12.52 -13.33 -15.83
N SER A 69 -13.85 -13.20 -15.80
CA SER A 69 -14.76 -14.05 -16.57
C SER A 69 -15.00 -13.56 -18.00
N ARG A 70 -14.94 -12.24 -18.22
CA ARG A 70 -15.21 -11.61 -19.53
C ARG A 70 -14.00 -11.63 -20.45
N ASN A 71 -12.81 -11.81 -19.89
CA ASN A 71 -11.55 -11.79 -20.61
C ASN A 71 -10.74 -13.03 -20.22
N THR A 72 -10.00 -13.57 -21.15
CA THR A 72 -9.01 -14.62 -20.89
C THR A 72 -7.70 -13.96 -20.47
N PHE A 73 -7.21 -14.25 -19.27
CA PHE A 73 -5.90 -13.80 -18.79
C PHE A 73 -4.99 -15.00 -18.59
N ASP A 74 -3.74 -14.87 -19.04
CA ASP A 74 -2.71 -15.90 -18.91
C ASP A 74 -2.00 -15.83 -17.54
N CYS A 75 -2.02 -14.67 -16.90
CA CYS A 75 -1.47 -14.46 -15.56
C CYS A 75 -2.08 -13.21 -14.91
N ILE A 76 -2.26 -13.28 -13.59
CA ILE A 76 -2.56 -12.14 -12.72
C ILE A 76 -1.27 -11.70 -12.02
N LEU A 77 -0.93 -10.42 -12.11
CA LEU A 77 0.21 -9.79 -11.46
C LEU A 77 -0.31 -8.84 -10.39
N ASP A 78 -0.23 -9.24 -9.12
CA ASP A 78 -0.71 -8.45 -7.99
C ASP A 78 0.43 -7.64 -7.37
N ALA A 79 0.51 -6.38 -7.79
CA ALA A 79 1.39 -5.36 -7.24
C ALA A 79 0.62 -4.35 -6.38
N THR A 80 -0.48 -4.75 -5.73
CA THR A 80 -1.19 -3.88 -4.79
C THR A 80 -0.34 -3.58 -3.55
N HIS A 81 -0.69 -2.52 -2.80
CA HIS A 81 0.09 -2.10 -1.63
C HIS A 81 0.18 -3.22 -0.58
N PRO A 82 1.31 -3.41 0.13
CA PRO A 82 1.43 -4.41 1.21
C PRO A 82 0.37 -4.36 2.33
N TYR A 83 -0.36 -3.25 2.48
CA TYR A 83 -1.43 -3.14 3.48
C TYR A 83 -2.82 -3.42 2.89
N ALA A 84 -2.92 -3.68 1.58
CA ALA A 84 -4.17 -3.96 0.89
C ALA A 84 -4.54 -5.45 1.00
N VAL A 85 -4.42 -6.03 2.21
CA VAL A 85 -4.56 -7.48 2.48
C VAL A 85 -5.86 -8.04 1.89
N LEU A 86 -7.00 -7.42 2.22
CA LEU A 86 -8.31 -7.84 1.72
C LEU A 86 -8.40 -7.77 0.18
N VAL A 87 -7.74 -6.78 -0.43
CA VAL A 87 -7.75 -6.63 -1.89
C VAL A 87 -6.94 -7.76 -2.53
N SER A 88 -5.73 -8.04 -2.01
CA SER A 88 -4.91 -9.17 -2.47
C SER A 88 -5.59 -10.53 -2.26
N GLU A 89 -6.26 -10.73 -1.13
CA GLU A 89 -7.07 -11.92 -0.85
C GLU A 89 -8.17 -12.11 -1.90
N ASN A 90 -8.94 -11.05 -2.20
CA ASN A 90 -9.99 -11.09 -3.21
C ASN A 90 -9.43 -11.39 -4.60
N ILE A 91 -8.31 -10.77 -4.99
CA ILE A 91 -7.66 -11.02 -6.29
C ILE A 91 -7.25 -12.49 -6.38
N ARG A 92 -6.61 -13.01 -5.33
CA ARG A 92 -6.15 -14.40 -5.27
C ARG A 92 -7.30 -15.40 -5.35
N ASN A 93 -8.38 -15.16 -4.60
CA ASN A 93 -9.57 -16.00 -4.61
C ASN A 93 -10.23 -16.01 -5.99
N ALA A 94 -10.40 -14.84 -6.61
CA ALA A 94 -10.96 -14.72 -7.96
C ALA A 94 -10.08 -15.41 -9.02
N ALA A 95 -8.76 -15.29 -8.92
CA ALA A 95 -7.81 -15.98 -9.81
C ALA A 95 -7.89 -17.51 -9.65
N ALA A 96 -7.93 -17.99 -8.41
CA ALA A 96 -8.06 -19.42 -8.09
C ALA A 96 -9.38 -20.01 -8.61
N ALA A 97 -10.51 -19.30 -8.44
CA ALA A 97 -11.82 -19.73 -8.95
C ALA A 97 -11.85 -19.87 -10.48
N LYS A 98 -10.93 -19.23 -11.19
CA LYS A 98 -10.78 -19.28 -12.65
C LYS A 98 -9.58 -20.09 -13.13
N ASN A 99 -8.81 -20.69 -12.22
CA ASN A 99 -7.55 -21.38 -12.51
C ASN A 99 -6.55 -20.51 -13.29
N ILE A 100 -6.52 -19.21 -13.02
CA ILE A 100 -5.56 -18.29 -13.64
C ILE A 100 -4.31 -18.23 -12.75
N PRO A 101 -3.10 -18.39 -13.30
CA PRO A 101 -1.86 -18.20 -12.55
C PRO A 101 -1.81 -16.84 -11.85
N TYR A 102 -1.34 -16.81 -10.60
CA TYR A 102 -1.28 -15.62 -9.77
C TYR A 102 0.14 -15.42 -9.24
N ILE A 103 0.66 -14.20 -9.39
CA ILE A 103 1.98 -13.79 -8.89
C ILE A 103 1.80 -12.56 -8.03
N ARG A 104 2.16 -12.69 -6.75
CA ARG A 104 2.24 -11.58 -5.81
C ARG A 104 3.60 -10.90 -5.93
N ILE A 105 3.60 -9.60 -6.23
CA ILE A 105 4.80 -8.78 -6.29
C ILE A 105 4.91 -8.03 -4.97
N ILE A 106 5.97 -8.31 -4.22
CA ILE A 106 6.23 -7.70 -2.93
C ILE A 106 7.38 -6.72 -3.01
N ARG A 107 7.33 -5.74 -2.11
CA ARG A 107 8.41 -4.79 -1.89
C ARG A 107 9.34 -5.31 -0.79
N PRO A 108 10.67 -5.13 -0.89
CA PRO A 108 11.58 -5.42 0.22
C PRO A 108 11.12 -4.72 1.50
N ASP A 109 11.26 -5.38 2.64
CA ASP A 109 11.06 -4.77 3.94
C ASP A 109 12.40 -4.28 4.49
N ASN A 110 12.79 -3.06 4.10
CA ASN A 110 14.04 -2.43 4.52
C ASN A 110 13.82 -1.55 5.77
N THR A 111 12.91 -1.93 6.65
CA THR A 111 12.69 -1.20 7.90
C THR A 111 13.96 -1.30 8.75
N PRO A 112 14.66 -0.19 9.05
CA PRO A 112 15.78 -0.23 9.95
C PRO A 112 15.25 -0.64 11.33
N ILE A 113 15.71 -1.77 11.84
CA ILE A 113 15.57 -2.14 13.25
C ILE A 113 16.80 -1.59 13.95
N ASP A 114 16.92 -0.26 14.02
CA ASP A 114 17.97 0.35 14.81
C ASP A 114 17.46 0.45 16.26
N THR A 115 18.07 -0.34 17.15
CA THR A 115 17.62 -0.50 18.55
C THR A 115 17.92 0.72 19.44
N ASP A 116 18.70 1.69 18.94
CA ASP A 116 19.02 2.94 19.66
C ASP A 116 18.02 4.07 19.37
N SER A 117 17.05 3.85 18.47
CA SER A 117 16.05 4.85 18.09
C SER A 117 14.77 4.72 18.94
N ASN A 118 14.09 5.84 19.24
CA ASN A 118 12.78 5.86 19.94
C ASN A 118 11.65 5.34 19.04
N ILE A 119 11.80 4.13 18.48
CA ILE A 119 10.86 3.50 17.57
C ILE A 119 10.20 2.32 18.27
N VAL A 120 8.87 2.29 18.24
CA VAL A 120 8.07 1.18 18.75
C VAL A 120 7.40 0.49 17.59
N PHE A 121 7.72 -0.78 17.38
CA PHE A 121 7.10 -1.61 16.36
C PHE A 121 5.92 -2.39 16.94
N VAL A 122 4.79 -2.34 16.24
CA VAL A 122 3.57 -3.11 16.54
C VAL A 122 3.06 -3.78 15.28
N HIS A 123 2.30 -4.85 15.39
CA HIS A 123 1.82 -5.62 14.23
C HIS A 123 0.46 -5.15 13.71
N THR A 124 -0.34 -4.50 14.57
CA THR A 124 -1.70 -4.08 14.24
C THR A 124 -2.01 -2.67 14.74
N MET A 125 -3.09 -2.09 14.20
CA MET A 125 -3.60 -0.81 14.68
C MET A 125 -4.11 -0.92 16.13
N GLN A 126 -4.70 -2.06 16.50
CA GLN A 126 -5.15 -2.35 17.87
C GLN A 126 -3.97 -2.38 18.85
N GLU A 127 -2.87 -3.04 18.50
CA GLU A 127 -1.65 -3.02 19.33
C GLU A 127 -1.10 -1.60 19.48
N ALA A 128 -1.14 -0.79 18.42
CA ALA A 128 -0.76 0.62 18.51
C ALA A 128 -1.64 1.39 19.51
N VAL A 129 -2.95 1.17 19.47
CA VAL A 129 -3.91 1.78 20.41
C VAL A 129 -3.62 1.33 21.84
N SER A 130 -3.46 0.02 22.09
CA SER A 130 -3.14 -0.52 23.42
C SER A 130 -1.82 0.02 23.99
N TYR A 131 -0.82 0.23 23.13
CA TYR A 131 0.43 0.88 23.53
C TYR A 131 0.20 2.37 23.87
N LEU A 132 -0.50 3.11 23.02
CA LEU A 132 -0.75 4.55 23.18
C LEU A 132 -1.66 4.88 24.37
N GLU A 133 -2.56 3.96 24.73
CA GLU A 133 -3.42 4.08 25.91
C GLU A 133 -2.60 4.19 27.20
N GLN A 134 -1.44 3.53 27.26
CA GLN A 134 -0.54 3.52 28.42
C GLN A 134 0.39 4.74 28.48
N THR A 135 0.31 5.65 27.51
CA THR A 135 1.19 6.82 27.43
C THR A 135 0.44 8.14 27.62
N LYS A 136 1.17 9.27 27.67
CA LYS A 136 0.63 10.64 27.74
C LYS A 136 1.33 11.54 26.74
N GLY A 137 0.60 12.53 26.21
CA GLY A 137 1.11 13.50 25.23
C GLY A 137 0.51 13.30 23.84
N ASN A 138 0.68 14.31 22.98
CA ASN A 138 -0.06 14.42 21.73
C ASN A 138 0.42 13.39 20.69
N ILE A 139 -0.52 12.90 19.87
CA ILE A 139 -0.30 11.85 18.87
C ILE A 139 -0.55 12.42 17.49
N LEU A 140 0.44 12.44 16.61
CA LEU A 140 0.24 12.71 15.19
C LEU A 140 -0.05 11.39 14.47
N SER A 141 -1.30 11.18 14.07
CA SER A 141 -1.68 10.00 13.28
C SER A 141 -1.50 10.27 11.80
N THR A 142 -0.60 9.51 11.17
CA THR A 142 -0.35 9.57 9.71
C THR A 142 -0.84 8.31 9.00
N THR A 143 -1.77 7.57 9.61
CA THR A 143 -2.28 6.29 9.09
C THR A 143 -3.48 6.45 8.14
N GLY A 144 -4.01 7.67 8.02
CA GLY A 144 -5.13 8.04 7.15
C GLY A 144 -6.50 7.83 7.79
N SER A 145 -7.56 8.27 7.10
CA SER A 145 -8.91 8.34 7.69
C SER A 145 -9.51 6.97 8.06
N LYS A 146 -9.08 5.89 7.39
CA LYS A 146 -9.63 4.54 7.59
C LYS A 146 -9.36 3.97 8.99
N GLU A 147 -8.29 4.40 9.64
CA GLU A 147 -7.89 3.91 10.97
C GLU A 147 -8.43 4.77 12.11
N LEU A 148 -9.03 5.93 11.81
CA LEU A 148 -9.56 6.84 12.81
C LEU A 148 -10.63 6.23 13.72
N PRO A 149 -11.52 5.34 13.26
CA PRO A 149 -12.48 4.68 14.15
C PRO A 149 -11.81 3.96 15.33
N LEU A 150 -10.65 3.32 15.13
CA LEU A 150 -9.93 2.60 16.19
C LEU A 150 -9.25 3.55 17.18
N LEU A 151 -8.80 4.73 16.72
CA LEU A 151 -8.21 5.73 17.62
C LEU A 151 -9.20 6.30 18.63
N ARG A 152 -10.51 6.17 18.40
CA ARG A 152 -11.56 6.58 19.34
C ARG A 152 -11.62 5.73 20.60
N GLU A 153 -10.94 4.59 20.62
CA GLU A 153 -10.80 3.75 21.82
C GLU A 153 -9.87 4.38 22.86
N LEU A 154 -9.02 5.35 22.46
CA LEU A 154 -8.25 6.14 23.41
C LEU A 154 -9.18 7.07 24.20
N PRO A 155 -9.10 7.13 25.54
CA PRO A 155 -10.05 7.87 26.37
C PRO A 155 -10.03 9.39 26.14
N ASP A 156 -8.92 9.93 25.65
CA ASP A 156 -8.68 11.36 25.41
C ASP A 156 -8.47 11.68 23.92
N TYR A 157 -8.97 10.83 23.02
CA TYR A 157 -8.64 10.91 21.59
C TYR A 157 -8.96 12.28 20.93
N GLU A 158 -10.06 12.92 21.31
CA GLU A 158 -10.51 14.19 20.69
C GLU A 158 -9.51 15.34 20.89
N GLU A 159 -8.82 15.34 22.04
CA GLU A 159 -7.85 16.39 22.41
C GLU A 159 -6.40 15.94 22.18
N ARG A 160 -6.16 14.63 22.11
CA ARG A 160 -4.82 14.06 22.05
C ARG A 160 -4.38 13.70 20.63
N VAL A 161 -5.31 13.33 19.75
CA VAL A 161 -4.99 12.82 18.41
C VAL A 161 -5.10 13.94 17.39
N TYR A 162 -4.00 14.21 16.70
CA TYR A 162 -3.91 15.05 15.52
C TYR A 162 -3.93 14.15 14.28
N ALA A 163 -5.11 14.00 13.69
CA ALA A 163 -5.33 13.15 12.52
C ALA A 163 -4.90 13.87 11.25
N ARG A 164 -3.90 13.34 10.53
CA ARG A 164 -3.53 13.83 9.20
C ARG A 164 -4.16 12.98 8.11
N ILE A 165 -5.07 13.57 7.33
CA ILE A 165 -5.82 12.90 6.26
C ILE A 165 -5.69 13.63 4.93
N LEU A 166 -6.04 12.95 3.83
CA LEU A 166 -6.15 13.58 2.52
C LEU A 166 -7.30 14.60 2.51
N PRO A 167 -7.17 15.72 1.77
CA PRO A 167 -8.19 16.77 1.68
C PRO A 167 -9.34 16.35 0.75
N ASN A 168 -10.04 15.27 1.09
CA ASN A 168 -11.23 14.80 0.37
C ASN A 168 -12.49 15.19 1.15
N PRO A 169 -13.48 15.87 0.55
CA PRO A 169 -14.66 16.39 1.26
C PRO A 169 -15.41 15.34 2.09
N GLN A 170 -15.63 14.14 1.55
CA GLN A 170 -16.31 13.07 2.27
C GLN A 170 -15.46 12.59 3.46
N MET A 171 -14.17 12.33 3.23
CA MET A 171 -13.26 11.88 4.30
C MET A 171 -13.15 12.91 5.44
N VAL A 172 -13.17 14.20 5.09
CA VAL A 172 -13.17 15.30 6.07
C VAL A 172 -14.47 15.32 6.88
N SER A 173 -15.63 15.20 6.21
CA SER A 173 -16.93 15.14 6.89
C SER A 173 -17.01 13.96 7.85
N ASP A 174 -16.67 12.76 7.38
CA ASP A 174 -16.69 11.53 8.19
C ASP A 174 -15.77 11.65 9.42
N SER A 175 -14.57 12.21 9.23
CA SER A 175 -13.60 12.39 10.34
C SER A 175 -14.07 13.44 11.35
N TYR A 176 -14.70 14.53 10.88
CA TYR A 176 -15.27 15.56 11.73
C TYR A 176 -16.43 15.03 12.60
N GLU A 177 -17.31 14.22 12.00
CA GLU A 177 -18.41 13.54 12.70
C GLU A 177 -17.92 12.55 13.75
N MET A 178 -16.74 11.94 13.55
CA MET A 178 -16.08 11.08 14.53
C MET A 178 -15.45 11.82 15.72
N GLY A 179 -15.41 13.16 15.71
CA GLY A 179 -14.87 13.97 16.81
C GLY A 179 -13.50 14.59 16.54
N PHE A 180 -12.84 14.26 15.43
CA PHE A 180 -11.57 14.91 15.04
C PHE A 180 -11.86 16.29 14.43
N LYS A 181 -11.77 17.34 15.25
CA LYS A 181 -12.23 18.69 14.88
C LYS A 181 -11.13 19.74 15.01
N GLY A 182 -11.30 20.84 14.28
CA GLY A 182 -10.41 22.01 14.37
C GLY A 182 -8.95 21.62 14.11
N GLN A 183 -8.06 21.98 15.05
CA GLN A 183 -6.62 21.70 14.95
C GLN A 183 -6.28 20.19 14.94
N HIS A 184 -7.19 19.34 15.42
CA HIS A 184 -7.02 17.88 15.49
C HIS A 184 -7.29 17.17 14.16
N LEU A 185 -7.71 17.90 13.12
CA LEU A 185 -7.95 17.37 11.77
C LEU A 185 -7.13 18.13 10.73
N ILE A 186 -5.95 17.60 10.43
CA ILE A 186 -4.98 18.18 9.50
C ILE A 186 -5.23 17.62 8.10
N CYS A 187 -5.75 18.44 7.19
CA CYS A 187 -6.07 18.03 5.83
C CYS A 187 -4.94 18.41 4.86
N MET A 188 -4.09 17.45 4.49
CA MET A 188 -2.93 17.71 3.63
C MET A 188 -2.63 16.53 2.71
N GLN A 189 -2.06 16.82 1.53
CA GLN A 189 -1.58 15.81 0.59
C GLN A 189 -0.05 15.81 0.57
N GLY A 190 0.54 14.63 0.75
CA GLY A 190 1.99 14.41 0.65
C GLY A 190 2.49 14.23 -0.79
N PRO A 191 3.77 13.89 -0.99
CA PRO A 191 4.75 13.49 0.05
C PRO A 191 5.11 14.65 0.99
N PHE A 192 5.50 14.31 2.23
CA PHE A 192 5.85 15.27 3.27
C PHE A 192 7.35 15.23 3.52
N THR A 193 7.99 16.39 3.51
CA THR A 193 9.42 16.50 3.82
C THR A 193 9.68 16.31 5.31
N GLU A 194 10.93 16.07 5.66
CA GLU A 194 11.41 16.00 7.05
C GLU A 194 11.07 17.30 7.80
N GLU A 195 11.36 18.47 7.19
CA GLU A 195 11.15 19.79 7.80
C GLU A 195 9.68 20.04 8.13
N LEU A 196 8.77 19.63 7.24
CA LEU A 196 7.34 19.78 7.48
C LEU A 196 6.84 18.84 8.58
N ASN A 197 7.35 17.61 8.65
CA ASN A 197 7.01 16.71 9.76
C ASN A 197 7.53 17.27 11.09
N THR A 198 8.78 17.74 11.13
CA THR A 198 9.39 18.40 12.30
C THR A 198 8.60 19.64 12.73
N ALA A 199 8.17 20.48 11.77
CA ALA A 199 7.35 21.66 12.07
C ALA A 199 5.98 21.29 12.67
N LEU A 200 5.31 20.26 12.15
CA LEU A 200 4.03 19.79 12.70
C LEU A 200 4.22 19.20 14.10
N ILE A 201 5.31 18.45 14.32
CA ILE A 201 5.64 17.89 15.64
C ILE A 201 5.82 19.01 16.67
N HIS A 202 6.58 20.06 16.34
CA HIS A 202 6.77 21.21 17.23
C HIS A 202 5.48 22.01 17.43
N GLN A 203 4.78 22.36 16.36
CA GLN A 203 3.56 23.17 16.39
C GLN A 203 2.49 22.58 17.32
N PHE A 204 2.34 21.25 17.29
CA PHE A 204 1.32 20.54 18.05
C PHE A 204 1.88 19.79 19.27
N HIS A 205 3.15 20.02 19.64
CA HIS A 205 3.81 19.39 20.80
C HIS A 205 3.66 17.85 20.79
N ILE A 206 3.88 17.24 19.63
CA ILE A 206 3.67 15.81 19.40
C ILE A 206 4.73 14.99 20.14
N SER A 207 4.26 14.05 20.96
CA SER A 207 5.09 13.08 21.69
C SER A 207 5.17 11.73 20.98
N TYR A 208 4.15 11.40 20.16
CA TYR A 208 4.10 10.15 19.39
C TYR A 208 3.70 10.40 17.95
N VAL A 209 4.44 9.88 16.99
CA VAL A 209 4.02 9.82 15.58
C VAL A 209 3.56 8.39 15.31
N LEU A 210 2.26 8.21 15.06
CA LEU A 210 1.70 6.92 14.67
C LEU A 210 1.71 6.80 13.16
N THR A 211 2.40 5.78 12.64
CA THR A 211 2.59 5.60 11.22
C THR A 211 2.53 4.14 10.77
N LYS A 212 2.36 3.94 9.47
CA LYS A 212 2.56 2.64 8.82
C LYS A 212 3.92 2.66 8.14
N ASN A 213 4.60 1.52 8.09
CA ASN A 213 5.79 1.37 7.24
C ASN A 213 5.36 1.40 5.75
N SER A 214 5.26 2.61 5.19
CA SER A 214 4.84 2.90 3.81
C SER A 214 6.00 2.88 2.81
N GLY A 215 7.22 2.50 3.24
CA GLY A 215 8.43 2.50 2.43
C GLY A 215 8.88 3.89 1.96
N ALA A 216 9.88 3.93 1.07
CA ALA A 216 10.54 5.17 0.63
C ALA A 216 9.56 6.18 -0.01
N ASN A 217 8.63 5.71 -0.86
CA ASN A 217 7.68 6.60 -1.54
C ASN A 217 6.57 7.12 -0.62
N GLY A 218 6.38 6.50 0.55
CA GLY A 218 5.41 6.94 1.55
C GLY A 218 5.99 7.90 2.59
N GLY A 219 7.21 8.40 2.38
CA GLY A 219 7.89 9.35 3.24
C GLY A 219 8.33 8.76 4.59
N PHE A 220 8.59 7.44 4.66
CA PHE A 220 8.89 6.76 5.91
C PHE A 220 10.24 7.20 6.51
N ALA A 221 11.25 7.40 5.66
CA ALA A 221 12.56 7.88 6.09
C ALA A 221 12.49 9.30 6.68
N GLU A 222 11.72 10.18 6.06
CA GLU A 222 11.49 11.55 6.52
C GLU A 222 10.78 11.58 7.88
N LYS A 223 9.90 10.60 8.16
CA LYS A 223 9.25 10.46 9.46
C LYS A 223 10.25 9.99 10.54
N ILE A 224 11.09 9.01 10.24
CA ILE A 224 12.15 8.54 11.15
C ILE A 224 13.06 9.70 11.53
N LYS A 225 13.62 10.40 10.54
CA LYS A 225 14.51 11.53 10.77
C LYS A 225 13.85 12.66 11.56
N SER A 226 12.60 12.99 11.25
CA SER A 226 11.87 14.00 12.03
C SER A 226 11.68 13.57 13.50
N ALA A 227 11.36 12.29 13.75
CA ALA A 227 11.18 11.78 15.10
C ALA A 227 12.49 11.75 15.90
N GLU A 228 13.60 11.41 15.25
CA GLU A 228 14.95 11.49 15.83
C GLU A 228 15.31 12.94 16.20
N GLN A 229 15.08 13.89 15.29
CA GLN A 229 15.37 15.31 15.51
C GLN A 229 14.57 15.92 16.66
N THR A 230 13.32 15.51 16.82
CA THR A 230 12.40 16.06 17.83
C THR A 230 12.35 15.24 19.12
N ASN A 231 13.12 14.15 19.20
CA ASN A 231 13.06 13.17 20.29
C ASN A 231 11.62 12.65 20.54
N THR A 232 10.87 12.46 19.46
CA THR A 232 9.49 11.97 19.48
C THR A 232 9.49 10.46 19.27
N THR A 233 8.57 9.74 19.93
CA THR A 233 8.47 8.30 19.74
C THR A 233 7.72 7.98 18.44
N LEU A 234 8.35 7.22 17.54
CA LEU A 234 7.70 6.77 16.31
C LEU A 234 7.06 5.40 16.54
N VAL A 235 5.72 5.34 16.57
CA VAL A 235 4.97 4.09 16.65
C VAL A 235 4.69 3.60 15.23
N VAL A 236 5.37 2.53 14.83
CA VAL A 236 5.30 1.96 13.48
C VAL A 236 4.46 0.70 13.50
N ILE A 237 3.32 0.76 12.82
CA ILE A 237 2.56 -0.43 12.47
C ILE A 237 3.32 -1.12 11.34
N GLY A 238 3.86 -2.29 11.66
CA GLY A 238 4.57 -3.18 10.75
C GLY A 238 3.67 -3.66 9.62
N ARG A 239 4.30 -4.23 8.59
CA ARG A 239 3.56 -4.80 7.47
C ARG A 239 2.83 -6.06 7.94
N PRO A 240 1.57 -6.29 7.51
CA PRO A 240 0.90 -7.56 7.72
C PRO A 240 1.78 -8.69 7.19
N ALA A 241 1.76 -9.84 7.86
CA ALA A 241 2.43 -11.03 7.35
C ALA A 241 1.86 -11.37 5.96
N GLU A 242 2.73 -11.52 4.97
CA GLU A 242 2.31 -11.91 3.62
C GLU A 242 1.83 -13.37 3.69
N GLN A 243 0.58 -13.60 3.30
CA GLN A 243 -0.05 -14.93 3.41
C GLN A 243 0.34 -15.86 2.26
N THR A 244 1.05 -15.33 1.25
CA THR A 244 1.44 -16.08 0.05
C THR A 244 2.90 -15.84 -0.30
N LYS A 245 3.43 -16.71 -1.16
CA LYS A 245 4.77 -16.50 -1.70
C LYS A 245 4.77 -15.26 -2.59
N GLY A 246 5.41 -14.21 -2.12
CA GLY A 246 5.70 -13.01 -2.91
C GLY A 246 7.04 -13.09 -3.63
N TYR A 247 7.17 -12.36 -4.72
CA TYR A 247 8.41 -12.19 -5.47
C TYR A 247 8.81 -10.71 -5.54
N LEU A 248 10.11 -10.42 -5.50
CA LEU A 248 10.59 -9.07 -5.74
C LEU A 248 10.39 -8.70 -7.21
N LEU A 249 10.12 -7.42 -7.48
CA LEU A 249 9.93 -6.93 -8.84
C LEU A 249 11.12 -7.27 -9.76
N GLU A 250 12.34 -7.18 -9.24
CA GLU A 250 13.55 -7.48 -9.99
C GLU A 250 13.60 -8.95 -10.44
N ASP A 251 13.21 -9.88 -9.57
CA ASP A 251 13.15 -11.31 -9.87
C ASP A 251 12.09 -11.60 -10.92
N VAL A 252 10.91 -10.98 -10.78
CA VAL A 252 9.81 -11.13 -11.75
C VAL A 252 10.23 -10.63 -13.14
N CYS A 253 10.86 -9.46 -13.20
CA CYS A 253 11.39 -8.92 -14.46
C CYS A 253 12.49 -9.81 -15.03
N ALA A 254 13.41 -10.33 -14.19
CA ALA A 254 14.50 -11.18 -14.62
C ALA A 254 14.00 -12.51 -15.21
N VAL A 255 13.00 -13.14 -14.58
CA VAL A 255 12.38 -14.35 -15.12
C VAL A 255 11.75 -14.06 -16.48
N TYR A 256 10.97 -12.98 -16.60
CA TYR A 256 10.31 -12.67 -17.87
C TYR A 256 11.33 -12.38 -18.98
N ARG A 257 12.40 -11.62 -18.71
CA ARG A 257 13.47 -11.37 -19.70
C ARG A 257 14.11 -12.67 -20.20
N LYS A 258 14.31 -13.64 -19.31
CA LYS A 258 15.00 -14.90 -19.65
C LYS A 258 14.10 -15.88 -20.40
N HIS A 259 12.82 -15.93 -20.05
CA HIS A 259 11.92 -16.98 -20.50
C HIS A 259 10.80 -16.50 -21.42
N HIS A 260 10.62 -15.19 -21.57
CA HIS A 260 9.44 -14.56 -22.20
C HIS A 260 8.12 -15.11 -21.66
N SER A 261 8.12 -15.56 -20.41
CA SER A 261 7.00 -16.20 -19.75
C SER A 261 7.20 -16.14 -18.24
N PHE A 262 6.08 -16.02 -17.52
CA PHE A 262 6.05 -16.12 -16.07
C PHE A 262 5.91 -17.56 -15.55
N ALA A 263 5.81 -18.56 -16.44
CA ALA A 263 5.62 -19.96 -16.06
C ALA A 263 6.57 -20.49 -14.96
N PRO A 264 7.87 -20.10 -14.91
CA PRO A 264 8.76 -20.52 -13.83
C PRO A 264 8.39 -20.01 -12.43
N LEU A 265 7.55 -18.98 -12.34
CA LEU A 265 7.07 -18.39 -11.07
C LEU A 265 5.73 -18.97 -10.63
N PHE A 266 5.03 -19.68 -11.52
CA PHE A 266 3.77 -20.32 -11.19
C PHE A 266 4.07 -21.41 -10.17
N THR A 267 3.70 -21.18 -8.91
CA THR A 267 3.76 -22.22 -7.91
C THR A 267 2.79 -23.32 -8.31
N THR A 268 3.29 -24.53 -8.55
CA THR A 268 2.44 -25.72 -8.54
C THR A 268 1.74 -25.76 -7.19
N GLN A 269 0.41 -25.76 -7.17
CA GLN A 269 -0.32 -26.14 -5.97
C GLN A 269 0.04 -27.60 -5.68
N SER A 270 1.09 -27.83 -4.90
CA SER A 270 1.36 -29.13 -4.30
C SER A 270 0.29 -29.34 -3.25
N SER A 271 -0.76 -30.04 -3.65
CA SER A 271 -1.54 -30.91 -2.79
C SER A 271 -0.59 -31.92 -2.15
N ASP A 272 -0.05 -31.61 -0.98
CA ASP A 272 0.56 -32.60 -0.08
C ASP A 272 0.33 -32.14 1.36
N GLY A 273 -0.89 -32.40 1.83
CA GLY A 273 -1.25 -32.47 3.24
C GLY A 273 -1.86 -33.86 3.47
N HIS A 274 -1.00 -34.83 3.78
CA HIS A 274 -1.35 -36.03 4.53
C HIS A 274 -0.87 -35.84 5.97
#